data_AF-A0A8T5RBM0-F1
#
_entry.id   AF-A0A8T5RBM0-F1
#
_cell.length_a   1.000
_cell.length_b   1.000
_cell.length_c   1.000
_cell.angle_alpha   90.00
_cell.angle_beta   90.00
_cell.angle_gamma   90.00
#
_symmetry.space_group_name_H-M   'P 1'
#
loop_
_entity.id
_entity.type
_entity.pdbx_description
1 polymer ?
#
loop_
_entity_poly.entity_id
_entity_poly.type
_entity_poly.pdbx_seq_one_letter_code
_entity_poly.pdbx_strand_id
1 'polypeptide(L)'
;MTDKEELRDEIPSYAYISLARRGMEKISLDQCFLKNCDNDSSELLEPFKKEEFEDDKKKITKIHIKCKKCEGTFILKLENVKSVAKSTKEIEEEPLSMGLVFALDEEGNNLGHIGYF
;
A
#
# COMPACT_ATOMS: atom_id res chain seq x y z
N MET A 1 9.03 -2.35 -21.34
CA MET A 1 8.53 -3.52 -20.60
C MET A 1 8.95 -3.22 -19.18
N THR A 2 8.02 -2.82 -18.31
CA THR A 2 8.34 -2.62 -16.88
C THR A 2 8.43 -4.02 -16.30
N ASP A 3 9.60 -4.39 -15.81
CA ASP A 3 9.83 -5.77 -15.37
C ASP A 3 9.00 -6.04 -14.12
N LYS A 4 8.36 -7.22 -14.06
CA LYS A 4 7.45 -7.60 -12.96
C LYS A 4 8.14 -7.56 -11.59
N GLU A 5 9.45 -7.77 -11.57
CA GLU A 5 10.29 -7.67 -10.37
C GLU A 5 10.39 -6.22 -9.88
N GLU A 6 10.56 -5.24 -10.77
CA GLU A 6 10.62 -3.82 -10.39
C GLU A 6 9.32 -3.35 -9.73
N LEU A 7 8.17 -3.82 -10.22
CA LEU A 7 6.86 -3.47 -9.63
C LEU A 7 6.68 -4.04 -8.22
N ARG A 8 7.37 -5.14 -7.90
CA ARG A 8 7.30 -5.76 -6.58
C ARG A 8 8.18 -5.04 -5.56
N ASP A 9 9.36 -4.58 -5.98
CA ASP A 9 10.29 -3.84 -5.13
C ASP A 9 9.73 -2.48 -4.66
N GLU A 10 8.77 -1.93 -5.40
CA GLU A 10 8.06 -0.71 -5.00
C GLU A 10 6.99 -0.93 -3.92
N ILE A 11 6.54 -2.18 -3.71
CA ILE A 11 5.57 -2.49 -2.68
C ILE A 11 6.31 -2.65 -1.35
N PRO A 12 5.97 -1.88 -0.31
CA PRO A 12 6.52 -2.09 1.03
C PRO A 12 6.24 -3.53 1.50
N SER A 13 7.23 -4.20 2.11
CA SER A 13 6.99 -5.57 2.61
C SER A 13 5.96 -5.63 3.75
N TYR A 14 5.82 -4.53 4.51
CA TYR A 14 4.92 -4.44 5.66
C TYR A 14 4.23 -3.09 5.73
N ALA A 15 3.04 -3.08 6.34
CA ALA A 15 2.36 -1.90 6.84
C ALA A 15 2.12 -2.04 8.34
N TYR A 16 1.94 -0.91 9.03
CA TYR A 16 1.64 -0.84 10.46
C TYR A 16 0.17 -0.53 10.65
N ILE A 17 -0.58 -1.41 11.31
CA ILE A 17 -1.97 -1.15 11.68
C ILE A 17 -2.05 -0.63 13.11
N SER A 18 -2.89 0.39 13.35
CA SER A 18 -3.16 0.87 14.71
C SER A 18 -4.18 -0.02 15.39
N LEU A 19 -3.80 -0.59 16.53
CA LEU A 19 -4.69 -1.36 17.42
C LEU A 19 -5.16 -0.51 18.61
N ALA A 20 -5.32 0.80 18.38
CA ALA A 20 -5.68 1.79 19.39
C ALA A 20 -4.77 1.70 20.64
N ARG A 21 -5.31 1.26 21.79
CA ARG A 21 -4.56 1.20 23.05
C ARG A 21 -3.52 0.07 23.12
N ARG A 22 -3.57 -0.88 22.18
CA ARG A 22 -2.61 -2.00 22.12
C ARG A 22 -1.35 -1.68 21.33
N GLY A 23 -1.22 -0.44 20.83
CA GLY A 23 -0.08 -0.01 20.02
C GLY A 23 -0.31 -0.29 18.54
N MET A 24 0.77 -0.67 17.85
CA MET A 24 0.76 -0.95 16.41
C MET A 24 1.21 -2.39 16.15
N GLU A 25 0.59 -3.03 15.17
CA GLU A 25 0.97 -4.36 14.70
C GLU A 25 1.49 -4.29 13.27
N LYS A 26 2.48 -5.14 12.95
CA LYS A 26 3.02 -5.28 11.59
C LYS A 26 2.18 -6.26 10.80
N ILE A 27 1.67 -5.81 9.66
CA ILE A 27 0.94 -6.63 8.69
C ILE A 27 1.79 -6.75 7.43
N SER A 28 2.00 -7.98 6.94
CA SER A 28 2.67 -8.19 5.66
C SER A 28 1.77 -7.75 4.50
N LEU A 29 2.33 -7.06 3.50
CA LEU A 29 1.62 -6.77 2.26
C LEU A 29 1.75 -7.90 1.22
N ASP A 30 2.43 -8.99 1.59
CA ASP A 30 2.67 -10.15 0.74
C ASP A 30 1.52 -11.17 0.77
N GLN A 31 0.32 -10.70 1.08
CA GLN A 31 -0.91 -11.48 1.15
C GLN A 31 -1.96 -10.95 0.18
N CYS A 32 -2.92 -11.79 -0.19
CA CYS A 32 -4.08 -11.37 -0.97
C CYS A 32 -5.13 -10.77 -0.03
N PHE A 33 -5.59 -9.56 -0.36
CA PHE A 33 -6.60 -8.84 0.45
C PHE A 33 -8.04 -9.03 -0.06
N LEU A 34 -8.26 -9.96 -0.99
CA LEU A 34 -9.60 -10.30 -1.46
C LEU A 34 -10.32 -11.15 -0.42
N LYS A 35 -11.60 -10.85 -0.15
CA LYS A 35 -12.41 -11.51 0.91
C LYS A 35 -12.54 -13.03 0.76
N ASN A 36 -12.36 -13.55 -0.45
CA ASN A 36 -12.49 -14.96 -0.79
C ASN A 36 -11.13 -15.66 -0.98
N CYS A 37 -10.04 -15.06 -0.52
CA CYS A 37 -8.71 -15.62 -0.64
C CYS A 37 -7.93 -15.50 0.67
N ASP A 38 -7.26 -16.59 1.02
CA ASP A 38 -6.38 -16.75 2.17
C ASP A 38 -4.92 -16.95 1.69
N ASN A 39 -4.55 -16.35 0.55
CA ASN A 39 -3.16 -16.42 0.08
C ASN A 39 -2.27 -15.52 0.94
N ASP A 40 -1.29 -16.10 1.59
CA ASP A 40 -0.26 -15.46 2.41
C ASP A 40 1.14 -15.50 1.76
N SER A 41 1.22 -15.99 0.52
CA SER A 41 2.48 -16.20 -0.20
C SER A 41 2.71 -15.16 -1.28
N SER A 42 3.86 -14.47 -1.22
CA SER A 42 4.31 -13.47 -2.20
C SER A 42 4.51 -14.04 -3.61
N GLU A 43 4.93 -15.30 -3.72
CA GLU A 43 5.21 -15.99 -4.99
C GLU A 43 3.96 -16.15 -5.88
N LEU A 44 2.80 -16.14 -5.23
CA LEU A 44 1.50 -16.25 -5.89
C LEU A 44 0.90 -14.87 -6.20
N LEU A 45 1.57 -13.78 -5.88
CA LEU A 45 1.15 -12.42 -6.19
C LEU A 45 1.95 -11.89 -7.38
N GLU A 46 1.27 -11.56 -8.46
CA GLU A 46 1.86 -10.98 -9.66
C GLU A 46 1.41 -9.54 -9.86
N PRO A 47 2.24 -8.55 -9.48
CA PRO A 47 2.08 -7.18 -9.93
C PRO A 47 2.19 -7.13 -11.47
N PHE A 48 1.26 -6.43 -12.12
CA PHE A 48 1.27 -6.33 -13.59
C PHE A 48 1.02 -4.93 -14.12
N LYS A 49 0.48 -4.02 -13.30
CA LYS A 49 0.23 -2.63 -13.70
C LYS A 49 0.49 -1.70 -12.53
N LYS A 50 1.08 -0.55 -12.83
CA LYS A 50 1.31 0.54 -11.90
C LYS A 50 0.72 1.83 -12.47
N GLU A 51 0.10 2.61 -11.59
CA GLU A 51 -0.42 3.93 -11.90
C GLU A 51 0.04 4.90 -10.80
N GLU A 52 0.73 5.97 -11.18
CA GLU A 52 1.16 7.00 -10.24
C GLU A 52 0.41 8.29 -10.51
N PHE A 53 -0.02 8.92 -9.42
CA PHE A 53 -0.68 10.22 -9.43
C PHE A 53 -0.02 11.06 -8.36
N GLU A 54 0.56 12.19 -8.75
CA GLU A 54 1.16 13.13 -7.81
C GLU A 54 0.46 14.47 -7.93
N ASP A 55 0.14 15.04 -6.77
CA ASP A 55 -0.43 16.37 -6.60
C ASP A 55 0.37 17.10 -5.51
N ASP A 56 0.11 18.40 -5.35
CA ASP A 56 0.78 19.27 -4.38
C ASP A 56 0.64 18.75 -2.94
N LYS A 57 -0.46 18.02 -2.65
CA LYS A 57 -0.80 17.53 -1.31
C LYS A 57 -0.42 16.07 -1.07
N LYS A 58 -0.29 15.25 -2.12
CA LYS A 58 -0.09 13.81 -1.95
C LYS A 58 0.44 13.13 -3.19
N LYS A 59 1.15 12.02 -2.98
CA LYS A 59 1.53 11.06 -4.02
C LYS A 59 0.74 9.77 -3.81
N ILE A 60 0.05 9.30 -4.84
CA ILE A 60 -0.70 8.05 -4.85
C ILE A 60 -0.06 7.11 -5.87
N THR A 61 0.35 5.94 -5.42
CA THR A 61 0.81 4.84 -6.27
C THR A 61 -0.20 3.70 -6.15
N LYS A 62 -0.80 3.30 -7.27
CA LYS A 62 -1.69 2.13 -7.36
C LYS A 62 -0.94 1.02 -8.07
N ILE A 63 -0.89 -0.14 -7.44
CA ILE A 63 -0.26 -1.33 -8.00
C ILE A 63 -1.32 -2.41 -8.11
N HIS A 64 -1.59 -2.84 -9.34
CA HIS A 64 -2.55 -3.89 -9.64
C HIS A 64 -1.83 -5.23 -9.56
N ILE A 65 -2.38 -6.11 -8.74
CA ILE A 65 -1.79 -7.40 -8.39
C ILE A 65 -2.80 -8.48 -8.69
N LYS A 66 -2.38 -9.47 -9.48
CA LYS A 66 -3.14 -10.69 -9.71
C LYS A 66 -2.69 -11.77 -8.73
N CYS A 67 -3.63 -12.36 -8.01
CA CYS A 67 -3.36 -13.51 -7.15
C CYS A 67 -3.52 -14.80 -7.96
N LYS A 68 -2.48 -15.64 -8.06
CA LYS A 68 -2.53 -16.95 -8.72
C LYS A 68 -3.41 -17.96 -7.99
N LYS A 69 -3.61 -17.80 -6.67
CA LYS A 69 -4.39 -18.75 -5.84
C LYS A 69 -5.89 -18.67 -6.11
N CYS A 70 -6.45 -17.45 -6.14
CA CYS A 70 -7.87 -17.21 -6.39
C CYS A 70 -8.18 -16.66 -7.79
N GLU A 71 -7.14 -16.44 -8.61
CA GLU A 71 -7.18 -15.80 -9.92
C GLU A 71 -7.71 -14.36 -9.94
N GLY A 72 -8.08 -13.82 -8.77
CA GLY A 72 -8.62 -12.49 -8.61
C GLY A 72 -7.55 -11.40 -8.68
N THR A 73 -8.00 -10.21 -9.08
CA THR A 73 -7.19 -9.00 -9.12
C THR A 73 -7.58 -8.08 -7.97
N PHE A 74 -6.58 -7.50 -7.31
CA PHE A 74 -6.77 -6.43 -6.34
C PHE A 74 -5.75 -5.32 -6.59
N ILE A 75 -6.03 -4.14 -6.04
CA ILE A 75 -5.18 -2.97 -6.19
C ILE A 75 -4.66 -2.56 -4.82
N LEU A 76 -3.35 -2.53 -4.64
CA LEU A 76 -2.73 -1.85 -3.52
C LEU A 76 -2.60 -0.38 -3.85
N LYS A 77 -3.28 0.47 -3.07
CA LYS A 77 -3.18 1.92 -3.17
C LYS A 77 -2.31 2.43 -2.02
N LEU A 78 -1.13 2.91 -2.37
CA LEU A 78 -0.17 3.57 -1.49
C LEU A 78 -0.38 5.08 -1.61
N GLU A 79 -0.84 5.74 -0.56
CA GLU A 79 -1.10 7.17 -0.53
C GLU A 79 -0.15 7.84 0.47
N ASN A 80 0.82 8.59 -0.03
CA ASN A 80 1.74 9.39 0.76
C ASN A 80 1.21 10.84 0.83
N VAL A 81 0.73 11.24 2.00
CA VAL A 81 0.22 12.59 2.24
C VAL A 81 1.40 13.49 2.64
N LYS A 82 1.61 14.56 1.88
CA LYS A 82 2.63 15.57 2.15
C LYS A 82 2.13 16.51 3.27
N SER A 83 3.02 16.91 4.17
CA SER A 83 2.77 17.96 5.16
C SER A 83 1.64 17.71 6.18
N VAL A 84 1.57 16.50 6.76
CA VAL A 84 0.59 16.17 7.80
C VAL A 84 0.86 16.84 9.15
N ALA A 85 2.10 17.29 9.40
CA ALA A 85 2.43 18.10 10.57
C ALA A 85 3.62 19.02 10.30
N LYS A 86 3.62 20.19 10.97
CA LYS A 86 4.81 21.05 11.02
C LYS A 86 5.89 20.32 11.83
N SER A 87 7.14 20.38 11.36
CA SER A 87 8.27 19.92 12.18
C SER A 87 8.25 20.68 13.51
N THR A 88 8.45 19.96 14.61
CA THR A 88 8.54 20.54 15.96
C THR A 88 9.96 20.99 16.30
N LYS A 89 10.92 20.76 15.39
CA LYS A 89 12.30 21.21 15.52
C LYS A 89 12.49 22.48 14.70
N GLU A 90 13.18 23.47 15.25
CA GLU A 90 13.51 24.76 14.60
C GLU A 90 14.52 24.65 13.43
N ILE A 91 14.80 23.43 12.98
CA ILE A 91 15.66 23.16 11.82
C ILE A 91 14.71 23.02 10.63
N GLU A 92 15.08 23.58 9.48
CA GLU A 92 14.34 23.52 8.19
C GLU A 92 14.18 22.07 7.67
N GLU A 93 13.56 21.19 8.45
CA GLU A 93 13.22 19.83 8.05
C GLU A 93 11.90 19.84 7.29
N GLU A 94 11.87 19.06 6.21
CA GLU A 94 10.69 18.85 5.39
C GLU A 94 9.51 18.42 6.29
N PRO A 95 8.30 18.93 6.01
CA PRO A 95 7.15 18.67 6.85
C PRO A 95 6.83 17.17 6.87
N LEU A 96 6.42 16.66 8.04
CA LEU A 96 6.19 15.23 8.25
C LEU A 96 5.19 14.71 7.20
N SER A 97 5.51 13.58 6.58
CA SER A 97 4.66 12.87 5.62
C SER A 97 4.09 11.59 6.25
N MET A 98 2.98 11.10 5.72
CA MET A 98 2.34 9.87 6.21
C MET A 98 1.94 8.98 5.04
N GLY A 99 2.47 7.76 4.99
CA GLY A 99 2.06 6.73 4.05
C GLY A 99 0.82 5.99 4.57
N LEU A 100 -0.17 5.82 3.72
CA LEU A 100 -1.40 5.07 3.94
C LEU A 100 -1.50 3.94 2.92
N VAL A 101 -1.82 2.73 3.37
CA VAL A 101 -2.03 1.57 2.49
C VAL A 101 -3.49 1.16 2.49
N PHE A 102 -4.11 1.11 1.31
CA PHE A 102 -5.45 0.58 1.12
C PHE A 102 -5.43 -0.60 0.15
N ALA A 103 -6.32 -1.56 0.39
CA ALA A 103 -6.66 -2.58 -0.59
C ALA A 103 -7.96 -2.17 -1.30
N LEU A 104 -7.96 -2.25 -2.63
CA LEU A 104 -9.16 -2.07 -3.45
C LEU A 104 -9.40 -3.34 -4.28
N ASP A 105 -10.64 -3.59 -4.69
CA ASP A 105 -10.93 -4.60 -5.69
C ASP A 105 -10.60 -4.11 -7.11
N GLU A 106 -10.84 -4.97 -8.11
CA GLU A 106 -10.60 -4.66 -9.53
C GLU A 106 -11.41 -3.45 -10.04
N GLU A 107 -12.61 -3.22 -9.49
CA GLU A 107 -13.46 -2.09 -9.84
C GLU A 107 -13.03 -0.79 -9.11
N GLY A 108 -12.10 -0.88 -8.17
CA GLY A 108 -11.61 0.24 -7.36
C GLY A 108 -12.44 0.49 -6.10
N ASN A 109 -13.35 -0.41 -5.72
CA ASN A 109 -14.07 -0.33 -4.46
C ASN A 109 -13.10 -0.60 -3.30
N ASN A 110 -13.24 0.19 -2.23
CA ASN A 110 -12.36 0.08 -1.07
C ASN A 110 -12.67 -1.19 -0.25
N LEU A 111 -11.70 -2.10 -0.18
CA LEU A 111 -11.78 -3.33 0.62
C LEU A 111 -11.32 -3.11 2.07
N GLY A 112 -10.59 -2.04 2.35
CA GLY A 112 -10.18 -1.66 3.69
C GLY A 112 -8.88 -0.86 3.73
N HIS A 113 -8.72 -0.09 4.81
CA HIS A 113 -7.44 0.48 5.20
C HIS A 113 -6.59 -0.60 5.88
N ILE A 114 -5.41 -0.88 5.33
CA ILE A 114 -4.51 -1.93 5.82
C ILE A 114 -3.58 -1.39 6.91
N GLY A 115 -3.05 -0.18 6.72
CA GLY A 115 -2.14 0.42 7.68
C GLY A 115 -1.36 1.62 7.14
N TYR A 116 -0.26 1.92 7.83
CA TYR A 116 0.65 3.01 7.53
C TYR A 116 2.03 2.47 7.10
N PHE A 117 2.77 3.20 6.28
CA PHE A 117 4.12 2.83 5.83
C PHE A 117 5.05 4.03 5.77
#